data_AF-A0A972XP66-F1
#
_entry.id   AF-A0A972XP66-F1
#
_cell.length_a   1.000
_cell.length_b   1.000
_cell.length_c   1.000
_cell.angle_alpha   90.00
_cell.angle_beta   90.00
_cell.angle_gamma   90.00
#
_symmetry.space_group_name_H-M   'P 1'
#
loop_
_entity.id
_entity.type
_entity.pdbx_description
1 polymer ?
#
loop_
_entity_poly.entity_id
_entity_poly.type
_entity_poly.pdbx_seq_one_letter_code
_entity_poly.pdbx_strand_id
1 'polypeptide(L)'
;MQNTYDVIVVGAGHAGCEAAHAAAQMGSRVLLITMNMQTIAQMSCNPAMGGVAKGQIVREIDALGGMSGIISDKTMIQFRMLNRSKGPAMWSPRCQSDRMRFAEEWRWALEENKNVDFWQDSVQQIILENGEVKGVKTRMGMSYFAPSVVLTNGTFLNGLIHIGEKNFGGGRMAEPMAMGLTEQLLELGFESGRMKTGTPPRVDGRSLDYTAMEEQKGDENPSSFSYMSETHIKEQRSCWITHTNLKVHEALRKGFDKSPM
;
A
#
# COMPACT_ATOMS: atom_id res chain seq x y z
N MET A 1 -1.58 26.50 -12.96
CA MET A 1 -1.08 25.10 -12.97
C MET A 1 -0.59 24.81 -14.36
N GLN A 2 0.60 24.24 -14.51
CA GLN A 2 1.03 23.70 -15.79
C GLN A 2 0.21 22.43 -16.05
N ASN A 3 -0.33 22.27 -17.25
CA ASN A 3 -1.04 21.05 -17.63
C ASN A 3 -0.09 20.00 -18.22
N THR A 4 1.22 20.24 -18.14
CA THR A 4 2.25 19.43 -18.80
C THR A 4 3.30 19.01 -17.79
N TYR A 5 3.49 17.70 -17.70
CA TYR A 5 4.41 17.02 -16.80
C TYR A 5 5.31 16.09 -17.60
N ASP A 6 6.38 15.62 -16.96
CA ASP A 6 7.27 14.64 -17.58
C ASP A 6 6.76 13.22 -17.27
N VAL A 7 6.19 13.01 -16.07
CA VAL A 7 5.55 11.75 -15.66
C VAL A 7 4.25 12.03 -14.92
N ILE A 8 3.19 11.29 -15.25
CA ILE A 8 1.96 11.25 -14.46
C ILE A 8 1.86 9.91 -13.75
N VAL A 9 1.67 9.92 -12.42
CA VAL A 9 1.46 8.72 -11.63
C VAL A 9 -0.02 8.67 -11.20
N VAL A 10 -0.69 7.58 -11.52
CA VAL A 10 -2.11 7.37 -11.22
C VAL A 10 -2.26 6.43 -10.03
N GLY A 11 -2.75 6.97 -8.91
CA GLY A 11 -2.90 6.28 -7.63
C GLY A 11 -1.74 6.60 -6.68
N ALA A 12 -2.06 7.00 -5.45
CA ALA A 12 -1.07 7.26 -4.40
C ALA A 12 -0.98 6.10 -3.39
N GLY A 13 -1.00 4.85 -3.87
CA GLY A 13 -0.69 3.67 -3.05
C GLY A 13 0.82 3.50 -2.85
N HIS A 14 1.25 2.41 -2.20
CA HIS A 14 2.68 2.15 -1.96
C HIS A 14 3.52 2.23 -3.26
N ALA A 15 3.05 1.60 -4.33
CA ALA A 15 3.74 1.62 -5.63
C ALA A 15 3.76 3.03 -6.25
N GLY A 16 2.64 3.76 -6.16
CA GLY A 16 2.55 5.12 -6.71
C GLY A 16 3.43 6.12 -5.96
N CYS A 17 3.56 5.96 -4.65
CA CYS A 17 4.44 6.82 -3.85
C CYS A 17 5.92 6.59 -4.21
N GLU A 18 6.36 5.34 -4.33
CA GLU A 18 7.73 5.05 -4.81
C GLU A 18 7.95 5.54 -6.24
N ALA A 19 7.00 5.30 -7.16
CA ALA A 19 7.12 5.74 -8.54
C ALA A 19 7.22 7.27 -8.65
N ALA A 20 6.38 8.00 -7.90
CA ALA A 20 6.42 9.46 -7.87
C ALA A 20 7.72 9.98 -7.26
N HIS A 21 8.15 9.40 -6.13
CA HIS A 21 9.41 9.76 -5.49
C HIS A 21 10.60 9.52 -6.42
N ALA A 22 10.71 8.32 -7.01
CA ALA A 22 11.83 7.96 -7.88
C ALA A 22 11.93 8.88 -9.10
N ALA A 23 10.81 9.11 -9.81
CA ALA A 23 10.80 9.99 -10.98
C ALA A 23 11.17 11.44 -10.61
N ALA A 24 10.63 11.96 -9.50
CA ALA A 24 10.91 13.31 -9.02
C ALA A 24 12.36 13.49 -8.55
N GLN A 25 12.92 12.48 -7.89
CA GLN A 25 14.31 12.45 -7.44
C GLN A 25 15.30 12.41 -8.61
N MET A 26 14.89 11.80 -9.73
CA MET A 26 15.63 11.84 -11.00
C MET A 26 15.46 13.16 -11.77
N GLY A 27 14.71 14.13 -11.23
CA GLY A 27 14.54 15.47 -11.79
C GLY A 27 13.33 15.66 -12.71
N SER A 28 12.45 14.66 -12.82
CA SER A 28 11.21 14.78 -13.61
C SER A 28 10.17 15.61 -12.87
N ARG A 29 9.40 16.44 -13.57
CA ARG A 29 8.16 17.03 -13.03
C ARG A 29 7.08 15.97 -13.02
N VAL A 30 6.59 15.63 -11.83
CA VAL A 30 5.64 14.56 -11.60
C VAL A 30 4.29 15.13 -11.19
N LEU A 31 3.22 14.62 -11.79
CA LEU A 31 1.87 14.80 -11.27
C LEU A 31 1.37 13.49 -10.66
N LEU A 32 1.13 13.48 -9.35
CA LEU A 32 0.52 12.36 -8.64
C LEU A 32 -0.99 12.59 -8.50
N ILE A 33 -1.78 11.81 -9.23
CA ILE A 33 -3.25 11.89 -9.20
C ILE A 33 -3.80 10.80 -8.28
N THR A 34 -4.63 11.17 -7.31
CA THR A 34 -5.26 10.23 -6.37
C THR A 34 -6.71 10.60 -6.10
N MET A 35 -7.55 9.60 -5.83
CA MET A 35 -8.97 9.84 -5.53
C MET A 35 -9.17 10.54 -4.18
N ASN A 36 -8.24 10.34 -3.24
CA ASN A 36 -8.24 10.97 -1.93
C ASN A 36 -6.79 11.17 -1.46
N MET A 37 -6.42 12.42 -1.17
CA MET A 37 -5.08 12.77 -0.66
C MET A 37 -4.90 12.38 0.81
N GLN A 38 -5.98 12.15 1.56
CA GLN A 38 -5.90 11.69 2.95
C GLN A 38 -5.53 10.20 3.08
N THR A 39 -5.55 9.45 1.97
CA THR A 39 -5.28 8.00 1.94
C THR A 39 -3.98 7.64 1.22
N ILE A 40 -3.08 8.62 1.04
CA ILE A 40 -1.73 8.40 0.49
C ILE A 40 -1.01 7.33 1.31
N ALA A 41 -0.45 6.33 0.61
CA ALA A 41 0.27 5.19 1.17
C ALA A 41 -0.46 4.43 2.30
N GLN A 42 -1.79 4.53 2.38
CA GLN A 42 -2.54 3.95 3.49
C GLN A 42 -2.41 2.41 3.50
N MET A 43 -1.89 1.88 4.62
CA MET A 43 -1.83 0.45 4.89
C MET A 43 -3.25 -0.10 5.07
N SER A 44 -3.80 -0.78 4.06
CA SER A 44 -5.19 -1.26 4.10
C SER A 44 -5.36 -2.59 4.82
N CYS A 45 -4.33 -3.44 4.80
CA CYS A 45 -4.37 -4.80 5.34
C CYS A 45 -3.59 -4.91 6.65
N ASN A 46 -2.38 -5.46 6.64
CA ASN A 46 -1.57 -5.67 7.83
C ASN A 46 -0.84 -4.37 8.23
N PRO A 47 -0.84 -3.95 9.51
CA PRO A 47 0.01 -2.86 10.02
C PRO A 47 1.50 -3.25 10.10
N ALA A 48 2.07 -3.83 9.05
CA ALA A 48 3.42 -4.38 9.08
C ALA A 48 4.15 -4.22 7.74
N MET A 49 5.46 -4.01 7.83
CA MET A 49 6.39 -4.01 6.69
C MET A 49 7.42 -5.13 6.86
N GLY A 50 7.87 -5.68 5.72
CA GLY A 50 8.80 -6.81 5.70
C GLY A 50 8.16 -8.17 6.04
N GLY A 51 8.95 -9.06 6.63
CA GLY A 51 8.68 -10.49 6.73
C GLY A 51 9.32 -11.29 5.60
N VAL A 52 9.21 -12.63 5.62
CA VAL A 52 9.91 -13.51 4.67
C VAL A 52 9.74 -13.03 3.23
N ALA A 53 10.87 -12.89 2.51
CA ALA A 53 11.04 -12.28 1.19
C ALA A 53 10.73 -10.77 1.12
N LYS A 54 9.66 -10.31 1.77
CA LYS A 54 9.27 -8.89 1.79
C LYS A 54 10.33 -8.01 2.44
N GLY A 55 10.99 -8.49 3.49
CA GLY A 55 12.02 -7.76 4.21
C GLY A 55 13.26 -7.52 3.35
N GLN A 56 13.61 -8.50 2.53
CA GLN A 56 14.67 -8.38 1.52
C GLN A 56 14.29 -7.34 0.48
N ILE A 57 13.09 -7.42 -0.10
CA ILE A 57 12.62 -6.46 -1.11
C ILE A 57 12.60 -5.03 -0.57
N VAL A 58 12.17 -4.82 0.68
CA VAL A 58 12.21 -3.46 1.28
C VAL A 58 13.65 -2.95 1.39
N ARG A 59 14.62 -3.81 1.73
CA ARG A 59 16.04 -3.46 1.76
C ARG A 59 16.63 -3.21 0.38
N GLU A 60 16.18 -3.93 -0.64
CA GLU A 60 16.58 -3.71 -2.03
C GLU A 60 16.03 -2.38 -2.56
N ILE A 61 14.76 -2.05 -2.25
CA ILE A 61 14.16 -0.75 -2.57
C ILE A 61 14.97 0.38 -1.93
N ASP A 62 15.32 0.24 -0.65
CA ASP A 62 16.15 1.23 0.06
C ASP A 62 17.53 1.39 -0.58
N ALA A 63 18.19 0.29 -0.94
CA ALA A 63 19.49 0.32 -1.61
C ALA A 63 19.45 0.98 -3.01
N LEU A 64 18.29 0.97 -3.67
CA LEU A 64 18.05 1.68 -4.94
C LEU A 64 17.71 3.16 -4.75
N GLY A 65 17.64 3.65 -3.50
CA GLY A 65 17.28 5.03 -3.16
C GLY A 65 15.77 5.26 -3.01
N GLY A 66 14.98 4.19 -2.85
CA GLY A 66 13.56 4.28 -2.54
C GLY A 66 13.29 4.60 -1.07
N MET A 67 12.05 4.99 -0.76
CA MET A 67 11.69 5.55 0.56
C MET A 67 11.05 4.54 1.53
N SER A 68 10.62 3.36 1.04
CA SER A 68 9.91 2.36 1.85
C SER A 68 10.70 1.91 3.07
N GLY A 69 12.02 1.75 2.96
CA GLY A 69 12.89 1.40 4.09
C GLY A 69 12.89 2.50 5.15
N ILE A 70 13.25 3.72 4.74
CA ILE A 70 13.29 4.92 5.60
C ILE A 70 11.94 5.15 6.31
N ILE A 71 10.83 5.10 5.58
CA ILE A 71 9.50 5.35 6.15
C ILE A 71 9.07 4.24 7.09
N SER A 72 9.41 2.98 6.77
CA SER A 72 9.18 1.86 7.70
C SER A 72 9.95 2.06 9.01
N ASP A 73 11.16 2.62 8.94
CA ASP A 73 11.98 2.86 10.14
C ASP A 73 11.48 4.03 10.98
N LYS A 74 11.01 5.11 10.36
CA LYS A 74 10.41 6.25 11.07
C LYS A 74 9.11 5.91 11.80
N THR A 75 8.41 4.88 11.34
CA THR A 75 7.03 4.59 11.78
C THR A 75 6.89 3.24 12.45
N MET A 76 8.00 2.50 12.61
CA MET A 76 7.98 1.23 13.31
C MET A 76 7.60 1.45 14.79
N ILE A 77 6.78 0.53 15.29
CA ILE A 77 6.40 0.42 16.71
C ILE A 77 6.83 -0.93 17.30
N GLN A 78 7.37 -1.84 16.49
CA GLN A 78 8.01 -3.08 16.92
C GLN A 78 8.89 -3.58 15.79
N PHE A 79 10.10 -4.06 16.08
CA PHE A 79 10.96 -4.73 15.10
C PHE A 79 11.28 -6.16 15.52
N ARG A 80 11.33 -7.07 14.55
CA ARG A 80 11.82 -8.45 14.73
C ARG A 80 12.58 -8.92 13.50
N MET A 81 13.73 -9.54 13.72
CA MET A 81 14.40 -10.32 12.69
C MET A 81 13.83 -11.75 12.68
N LEU A 82 13.22 -12.15 11.57
CA LEU A 82 12.66 -13.50 11.44
C LEU A 82 13.76 -14.53 11.13
N ASN A 83 13.52 -15.80 11.49
CA ASN A 83 14.39 -16.95 11.19
C ASN A 83 15.84 -16.85 11.72
N ARG A 84 16.06 -16.15 12.84
CA ARG A 84 17.42 -15.97 13.41
C ARG A 84 18.19 -17.29 13.61
N SER A 85 17.50 -18.38 13.95
CA SER A 85 18.09 -19.70 14.16
C SER A 85 18.56 -20.42 12.89
N LYS A 86 18.18 -19.95 11.69
CA LYS A 86 18.48 -20.63 10.40
C LYS A 86 19.68 -20.03 9.63
N GLY A 87 20.40 -19.10 10.24
CA GLY A 87 21.57 -18.42 9.68
C GLY A 87 21.25 -17.21 8.79
N PRO A 88 22.25 -16.34 8.50
CA PRO A 88 22.04 -15.00 7.92
C PRO A 88 21.31 -14.98 6.57
N ALA A 89 21.53 -15.99 5.73
CA ALA A 89 20.84 -16.10 4.43
C ALA A 89 19.32 -16.24 4.55
N MET A 90 18.82 -16.74 5.70
CA MET A 90 17.39 -16.92 5.96
C MET A 90 16.78 -15.78 6.79
N TRP A 91 17.61 -14.88 7.32
CA TRP A 91 17.15 -13.77 8.15
C TRP A 91 16.32 -12.80 7.32
N SER A 92 15.18 -12.35 7.86
CA SER A 92 14.33 -11.40 7.14
C SER A 92 13.74 -10.36 8.09
N PRO A 93 14.01 -9.06 7.89
CA PRO A 93 13.53 -8.01 8.77
C PRO A 93 12.01 -7.85 8.65
N ARG A 94 11.36 -7.60 9.78
CA ARG A 94 9.92 -7.32 9.86
C ARG A 94 9.67 -6.28 10.94
N CYS A 95 8.83 -5.30 10.66
CA CYS A 95 8.28 -4.42 11.69
C CYS A 95 6.76 -4.44 11.73
N GLN A 96 6.21 -4.12 12.90
CA GLN A 96 4.88 -3.53 12.99
C GLN A 96 5.04 -2.02 12.87
N SER A 97 4.14 -1.37 12.14
CA SER A 97 4.19 0.07 11.87
C SER A 97 2.90 0.74 12.33
N ASP A 98 3.02 1.95 12.87
CA ASP A 98 1.86 2.81 13.10
C ASP A 98 1.27 3.22 11.75
N ARG A 99 0.07 2.72 11.44
CA ARG A 99 -0.58 2.92 10.14
C ARG A 99 -0.83 4.40 9.81
N MET A 100 -1.08 5.23 10.82
CA MET A 100 -1.37 6.64 10.61
C MET A 100 -0.07 7.40 10.35
N ARG A 101 0.96 7.15 11.17
CA ARG A 101 2.29 7.73 10.96
C ARG A 101 2.91 7.28 9.65
N PHE A 102 2.71 6.03 9.23
CA PHE A 102 3.19 5.54 7.93
C PHE A 102 2.62 6.35 6.76
N ALA A 103 1.31 6.60 6.76
CA ALA A 103 0.68 7.40 5.71
C ALA A 103 1.12 8.87 5.77
N GLU A 104 1.26 9.42 6.98
CA GLU A 104 1.72 10.80 7.21
C GLU A 104 3.17 11.01 6.73
N GLU A 105 4.10 10.13 7.10
CA GLU A 105 5.52 10.23 6.69
C GLU A 105 5.69 10.07 5.18
N TRP A 106 4.91 9.21 4.53
CA TRP A 106 4.88 9.13 3.07
C TRP A 106 4.39 10.43 2.43
N ARG A 107 3.35 11.01 3.00
CA ARG A 107 2.81 12.28 2.52
C ARG A 107 3.85 13.39 2.66
N TRP A 108 4.48 13.53 3.83
CA TRP A 108 5.55 14.51 4.03
C TRP A 108 6.72 14.30 3.08
N ALA A 109 7.19 13.06 2.92
CA ALA A 109 8.29 12.75 2.01
C ALA A 109 8.02 13.17 0.55
N LEU A 110 6.76 13.06 0.10
CA LEU A 110 6.38 13.50 -1.25
C LEU A 110 6.14 15.02 -1.31
N GLU A 111 5.48 15.60 -0.30
CA GLU A 111 5.21 17.06 -0.24
C GLU A 111 6.49 17.90 -0.10
N GLU A 112 7.55 17.35 0.49
CA GLU A 112 8.87 18.01 0.57
C GLU A 112 9.57 18.07 -0.80
N ASN A 113 9.24 17.18 -1.73
CA ASN A 113 9.84 17.16 -3.06
C ASN A 113 9.10 18.13 -4.00
N LYS A 114 9.75 19.26 -4.33
CA LYS A 114 9.20 20.32 -5.18
C LYS A 114 8.88 19.91 -6.62
N ASN A 115 9.35 18.75 -7.06
CA ASN A 115 9.03 18.20 -8.38
C ASN A 115 7.73 17.37 -8.39
N VAL A 116 7.08 17.15 -7.23
CA VAL A 116 5.83 16.39 -7.13
C VAL A 116 4.66 17.35 -6.90
N ASP A 117 3.81 17.48 -7.91
CA ASP A 117 2.49 18.10 -7.78
C ASP A 117 1.43 17.03 -7.46
N PHE A 118 0.37 17.43 -6.77
CA PHE A 118 -0.73 16.54 -6.41
C PHE A 118 -2.05 17.01 -7.01
N TRP A 119 -2.87 16.06 -7.46
CA TRP A 119 -4.23 16.34 -7.90
C TRP A 119 -5.22 15.32 -7.33
N GLN A 120 -6.31 15.80 -6.72
CA GLN A 120 -7.32 14.92 -6.16
C GLN A 120 -8.47 14.72 -7.15
N ASP A 121 -8.40 13.65 -7.93
CA ASP A 121 -9.48 13.22 -8.82
C ASP A 121 -9.29 11.74 -9.22
N SER A 122 -10.28 11.15 -9.88
CA SER A 122 -10.19 9.83 -10.50
C SER A 122 -9.78 9.98 -11.96
N VAL A 123 -8.71 9.30 -12.38
CA VAL A 123 -8.38 9.17 -13.81
C VAL A 123 -9.35 8.20 -14.45
N GLN A 124 -9.98 8.61 -15.55
CA GLN A 124 -10.94 7.81 -16.31
C GLN A 124 -10.33 7.22 -17.58
N GLN A 125 -9.42 7.96 -18.23
CA GLN A 125 -8.88 7.60 -19.54
C GLN A 125 -7.42 8.04 -19.66
N ILE A 126 -6.64 7.30 -20.43
CA ILE A 126 -5.34 7.68 -20.98
C ILE A 126 -5.57 8.37 -22.32
N ILE A 127 -4.89 9.47 -22.56
CA ILE A 127 -4.90 10.17 -23.85
C ILE A 127 -3.82 9.51 -24.71
N LEU A 128 -4.23 9.01 -25.88
CA LEU A 128 -3.37 8.31 -26.82
C LEU A 128 -3.42 8.99 -28.19
N GLU A 129 -2.26 9.13 -28.81
CA GLU A 129 -2.12 9.58 -30.20
C GLU A 129 -1.17 8.64 -30.93
N ASN A 130 -1.63 8.01 -32.02
CA ASN A 130 -0.84 7.07 -32.82
C ASN A 130 -0.19 5.92 -32.02
N GLY A 131 -0.88 5.44 -30.96
CA GLY A 131 -0.37 4.39 -30.08
C GLY A 131 0.60 4.87 -29.00
N GLU A 132 0.90 6.17 -28.92
CA GLU A 132 1.73 6.76 -27.89
C GLU A 132 0.90 7.45 -26.81
N VAL A 133 1.33 7.31 -25.55
CA VAL A 133 0.76 8.05 -24.43
C VAL A 133 1.07 9.54 -24.56
N LYS A 134 0.03 10.37 -24.42
CA LYS A 134 0.13 11.83 -24.37
C LYS A 134 -0.36 12.42 -23.06
N GLY A 135 -1.03 11.64 -22.21
CA GLY A 135 -1.53 12.13 -20.94
C GLY A 135 -2.68 11.32 -20.37
N VAL A 136 -3.46 11.96 -19.50
CA VAL A 136 -4.66 11.38 -18.88
C VAL A 136 -5.80 12.38 -18.83
N LYS A 137 -7.02 11.88 -18.81
CA LYS A 137 -8.25 12.63 -18.58
C LYS A 137 -8.91 12.17 -17.29
N THR A 138 -9.25 13.13 -16.44
CA THR A 138 -9.87 12.87 -15.15
C THR A 138 -11.39 12.89 -15.22
N ARG A 139 -12.04 12.40 -14.16
CA ARG A 139 -13.50 12.35 -14.04
C ARG A 139 -14.15 13.72 -14.09
N MET A 140 -13.50 14.77 -13.57
CA MET A 140 -13.97 16.14 -13.68
C MET A 140 -13.78 16.75 -15.08
N GLY A 141 -13.26 15.99 -16.05
CA GLY A 141 -13.05 16.43 -17.43
C GLY A 141 -11.72 17.15 -17.66
N MET A 142 -10.86 17.25 -16.65
CA MET A 142 -9.54 17.86 -16.79
C MET A 142 -8.60 16.95 -17.58
N SER A 143 -7.75 17.55 -18.40
CA SER A 143 -6.72 16.83 -19.17
C SER A 143 -5.34 17.29 -18.72
N TYR A 144 -4.49 16.32 -18.39
CA TYR A 144 -3.08 16.53 -18.04
C TYR A 144 -2.23 15.76 -19.03
N PHE A 145 -1.16 16.38 -19.51
CA PHE A 145 -0.31 15.85 -20.57
C PHE A 145 1.05 15.43 -20.01
N ALA A 146 1.52 14.27 -20.45
CA ALA A 146 2.86 13.78 -20.18
C ALA A 146 3.25 12.70 -21.20
N PRO A 147 4.54 12.58 -21.55
CA PRO A 147 5.03 11.51 -22.41
C PRO A 147 5.03 10.14 -21.72
N SER A 148 4.79 10.08 -20.41
CA SER A 148 4.80 8.83 -19.63
C SER A 148 3.75 8.84 -18.53
N VAL A 149 3.07 7.70 -18.37
CA VAL A 149 2.03 7.48 -17.35
C VAL A 149 2.31 6.17 -16.62
N VAL A 150 2.29 6.20 -15.29
CA VAL A 150 2.45 5.02 -14.43
C VAL A 150 1.12 4.72 -13.73
N LEU A 151 0.54 3.56 -14.01
CA LEU A 151 -0.72 3.12 -13.41
C LEU A 151 -0.48 2.29 -12.15
N THR A 152 -0.96 2.74 -11.00
CA THR A 152 -0.83 2.05 -9.70
C THR A 152 -2.16 1.98 -8.95
N ASN A 153 -3.19 1.55 -9.67
CA ASN A 153 -4.59 1.65 -9.21
C ASN A 153 -4.98 0.70 -8.07
N GLY A 154 -4.07 -0.18 -7.61
CA GLY A 154 -4.32 -1.08 -6.49
C GLY A 154 -5.60 -1.91 -6.65
N THR A 155 -6.44 -1.92 -5.61
CA THR A 155 -7.71 -2.66 -5.59
C THR A 155 -8.91 -1.87 -6.14
N PHE A 156 -8.68 -0.70 -6.76
CA PHE A 156 -9.75 0.23 -7.11
C PHE A 156 -10.39 -0.02 -8.48
N LEU A 157 -9.64 -0.50 -9.47
CA LEU A 157 -10.18 -0.76 -10.82
C LEU A 157 -11.26 -1.84 -10.77
N ASN A 158 -12.48 -1.46 -11.12
CA ASN A 158 -13.64 -2.36 -11.11
C ASN A 158 -13.79 -3.17 -9.80
N GLY A 159 -13.39 -2.53 -8.69
CA GLY A 159 -13.35 -3.09 -7.34
C GLY A 159 -14.73 -3.48 -6.82
N LEU A 160 -14.80 -4.64 -6.17
CA LEU A 160 -16.02 -5.19 -5.57
C LEU A 160 -15.72 -5.68 -4.16
N ILE A 161 -16.53 -5.23 -3.20
CA ILE A 161 -16.42 -5.63 -1.80
C ILE A 161 -17.44 -6.73 -1.54
N HIS A 162 -16.98 -7.79 -0.85
CA HIS A 162 -17.78 -8.94 -0.50
C HIS A 162 -17.88 -9.07 1.04
N ILE A 163 -19.10 -9.12 1.57
CA ILE A 163 -19.39 -9.42 2.98
C ILE A 163 -20.49 -10.48 3.04
N GLY A 164 -20.10 -11.75 3.15
CA GLY A 164 -21.02 -12.87 2.97
C GLY A 164 -21.70 -12.78 1.61
N GLU A 165 -23.03 -12.77 1.60
CA GLU A 165 -23.86 -12.63 0.39
C GLU A 165 -23.94 -11.19 -0.14
N LYS A 166 -23.55 -10.19 0.67
CA LYS A 166 -23.64 -8.78 0.27
C LYS A 166 -22.44 -8.39 -0.59
N ASN A 167 -22.74 -7.83 -1.75
CA ASN A 167 -21.74 -7.32 -2.69
C ASN A 167 -22.03 -5.85 -3.02
N PHE A 168 -21.01 -5.01 -3.01
CA PHE A 168 -21.16 -3.60 -3.37
C PHE A 168 -19.86 -3.06 -3.98
N GLY A 169 -19.99 -2.10 -4.90
CA GLY A 169 -18.85 -1.49 -5.58
C GLY A 169 -17.97 -0.70 -4.61
N GLY A 170 -16.65 -0.89 -4.71
CA GLY A 170 -15.69 -0.19 -3.87
C GLY A 170 -14.26 -0.72 -4.05
N GLY A 171 -13.28 0.19 -4.00
CA GLY A 171 -11.87 -0.18 -4.06
C GLY A 171 -11.33 -0.67 -2.73
N ARG A 172 -11.77 -0.03 -1.64
CA ARG A 172 -11.51 -0.39 -0.24
C ARG A 172 -12.78 -0.13 0.57
N MET A 173 -12.86 -0.66 1.78
CA MET A 173 -14.02 -0.43 2.64
C MET A 173 -14.29 1.07 2.79
N ALA A 174 -15.51 1.50 2.46
CA ALA A 174 -15.96 2.90 2.45
C ALA A 174 -15.26 3.83 1.42
N GLU A 175 -14.53 3.28 0.44
CA GLU A 175 -13.94 4.04 -0.66
C GLU A 175 -14.52 3.59 -2.02
N PRO A 176 -14.91 4.52 -2.91
CA PRO A 176 -15.51 4.17 -4.18
C PRO A 176 -14.51 3.45 -5.10
N MET A 177 -15.04 2.65 -6.02
CA MET A 177 -14.26 2.05 -7.10
C MET A 177 -13.90 3.07 -8.18
N ALA A 178 -12.88 2.77 -8.99
CA ALA A 178 -12.55 3.48 -10.22
C ALA A 178 -13.08 2.69 -11.43
N MET A 179 -13.61 3.42 -12.41
CA MET A 179 -14.14 2.90 -13.68
C MET A 179 -13.50 3.65 -14.86
N GLY A 180 -13.65 3.13 -16.08
CA GLY A 180 -13.20 3.76 -17.33
C GLY A 180 -11.86 3.21 -17.83
N LEU A 181 -10.85 3.18 -16.94
CA LEU A 181 -9.51 2.74 -17.33
C LEU A 181 -9.44 1.26 -17.74
N THR A 182 -10.22 0.39 -17.11
CA THR A 182 -10.19 -1.05 -17.44
C THR A 182 -10.77 -1.30 -18.82
N GLU A 183 -11.89 -0.63 -19.12
CA GLU A 183 -12.58 -0.74 -20.40
C GLU A 183 -11.68 -0.24 -21.54
N GLN A 184 -11.00 0.89 -21.34
CA GLN A 184 -10.06 1.41 -22.33
C GLN A 184 -8.85 0.48 -22.53
N LEU A 185 -8.29 -0.11 -21.47
CA LEU A 185 -7.16 -1.05 -21.62
C LEU A 185 -7.57 -2.29 -22.42
N LEU A 186 -8.80 -2.78 -22.25
CA LEU A 186 -9.34 -3.88 -23.06
C LEU A 186 -9.47 -3.49 -24.54
N GLU A 187 -9.94 -2.27 -24.84
CA GLU A 187 -10.01 -1.74 -26.21
C GLU A 187 -8.62 -1.64 -26.88
N LEU A 188 -7.56 -1.44 -26.09
CA LEU A 188 -6.17 -1.41 -26.54
C LEU A 188 -5.55 -2.80 -26.71
N GLY A 189 -6.30 -3.88 -26.42
CA GLY A 189 -5.85 -5.26 -26.57
C GLY A 189 -5.20 -5.86 -25.32
N PHE A 190 -5.32 -5.24 -24.15
CA PHE A 190 -4.91 -5.87 -22.90
C PHE A 190 -5.91 -6.90 -22.42
N GLU A 191 -5.43 -7.93 -21.73
CA GLU A 191 -6.27 -8.89 -21.03
C GLU A 191 -6.58 -8.40 -19.61
N SER A 192 -7.79 -8.69 -19.12
CA SER A 192 -8.18 -8.39 -17.74
C SER A 192 -8.69 -9.64 -17.03
N GLY A 193 -8.36 -9.73 -15.74
CA GLY A 193 -8.82 -10.79 -14.84
C GLY A 193 -9.22 -10.21 -13.49
N ARG A 194 -9.87 -11.03 -12.65
CA ARG A 194 -10.25 -10.63 -11.29
C ARG A 194 -9.49 -11.46 -10.27
N MET A 195 -8.81 -10.76 -9.37
CA MET A 195 -8.22 -11.34 -8.18
C MET A 195 -9.04 -10.96 -6.96
N LYS A 196 -9.06 -11.84 -5.96
CA LYS A 196 -9.75 -11.60 -4.70
C LYS A 196 -8.79 -11.78 -3.54
N THR A 197 -8.88 -10.88 -2.57
CA THR A 197 -8.13 -10.93 -1.32
C THR A 197 -9.05 -10.63 -0.14
N GLY A 198 -8.73 -11.20 1.02
CA GLY A 198 -9.45 -10.95 2.27
C GLY A 198 -8.64 -10.08 3.22
N THR A 199 -9.34 -9.39 4.13
CA THR A 199 -8.74 -8.71 5.28
C THR A 199 -9.47 -9.15 6.55
N PRO A 200 -8.77 -9.40 7.66
CA PRO A 200 -9.44 -9.75 8.91
C PRO A 200 -10.24 -8.56 9.46
N PRO A 201 -11.28 -8.81 10.27
CA PRO A 201 -11.99 -7.74 10.96
C PRO A 201 -11.04 -6.95 11.88
N ARG A 202 -11.43 -5.71 12.19
CA ARG A 202 -10.76 -4.89 13.20
C ARG A 202 -11.51 -5.05 14.52
N VAL A 203 -10.78 -5.27 15.61
CA VAL A 203 -11.33 -5.46 16.96
C VAL A 203 -10.90 -4.31 17.86
N ASP A 204 -11.75 -3.94 18.83
CA ASP A 204 -11.41 -2.96 19.85
C ASP A 204 -10.41 -3.57 20.83
N GLY A 205 -9.23 -2.96 20.97
CA GLY A 205 -8.20 -3.46 21.87
C GLY A 205 -8.62 -3.50 23.35
N ARG A 206 -9.65 -2.74 23.76
CA ARG A 206 -10.14 -2.70 25.15
C ARG A 206 -11.03 -3.90 25.49
N SER A 207 -11.58 -4.58 24.50
CA SER A 207 -12.45 -5.75 24.71
C SER A 207 -11.69 -7.08 24.74
N LEU A 208 -10.37 -7.04 24.61
CA LEU A 208 -9.52 -8.23 24.61
C LEU A 208 -9.00 -8.54 26.02
N ASP A 209 -9.04 -9.81 26.39
CA ASP A 209 -8.35 -10.32 27.58
C ASP A 209 -6.92 -10.73 27.21
N TYR A 210 -5.98 -9.82 27.47
CA TYR A 210 -4.55 -10.04 27.21
C TYR A 210 -3.92 -11.05 28.17
N THR A 211 -4.53 -11.31 29.34
CA THR A 211 -3.98 -12.26 30.32
C THR A 211 -4.06 -13.71 29.84
N ALA A 212 -4.98 -13.99 28.91
CA ALA A 212 -5.15 -15.28 28.26
C ALA A 212 -4.31 -15.46 26.98
N MET A 213 -3.47 -14.49 26.61
CA MET A 213 -2.66 -14.51 25.38
C MET A 213 -1.16 -14.56 25.70
N GLU A 214 -0.37 -15.10 24.77
CA GLU A 214 1.09 -15.07 24.87
C GLU A 214 1.62 -13.73 24.33
N GLU A 215 2.32 -12.97 25.15
CA GLU A 215 2.97 -11.73 24.74
C GLU A 215 4.17 -12.02 23.83
N GLN A 216 4.20 -11.38 22.66
CA GLN A 216 5.31 -11.42 21.72
C GLN A 216 5.97 -10.05 21.61
N LYS A 217 7.09 -9.90 22.30
CA LYS A 217 7.94 -8.70 22.26
C LYS A 217 8.73 -8.59 20.95
N GLY A 218 9.21 -7.38 20.67
CA GLY A 218 10.23 -7.14 19.64
C GLY A 218 11.60 -7.69 20.03
N ASP A 219 12.57 -7.55 19.14
CA ASP A 219 13.97 -7.89 19.44
C ASP A 219 14.57 -6.88 20.43
N GLU A 220 15.39 -7.33 21.40
CA GLU A 220 16.02 -6.45 22.41
C GLU A 220 16.89 -5.35 21.79
N ASN A 221 17.63 -5.72 20.73
CA ASN A 221 18.44 -4.81 19.92
C ASN A 221 17.82 -4.73 18.52
N PRO A 222 16.81 -3.86 18.30
CA PRO A 222 16.11 -3.78 17.03
C PRO A 222 17.04 -3.26 15.93
N SER A 223 16.93 -3.84 14.74
CA SER A 223 17.62 -3.38 13.54
C SER A 223 16.71 -2.44 12.74
N SER A 224 17.21 -1.95 11.62
CA SER A 224 16.51 -1.09 10.67
C SER A 224 16.29 -1.81 9.33
N PHE A 225 15.38 -1.27 8.51
CA PHE A 225 15.31 -1.60 7.10
C PHE A 225 16.34 -0.81 6.31
N SER A 226 16.43 0.50 6.56
CA SER A 226 17.26 1.41 5.78
C SER A 226 18.73 1.28 6.09
N TYR A 227 19.54 1.35 5.03
CA TYR A 227 20.98 1.56 5.07
C TYR A 227 21.35 3.05 5.07
N MET A 228 20.41 3.91 4.67
CA MET A 228 20.64 5.35 4.46
C MET A 228 20.24 6.20 5.66
N SER A 229 19.43 5.68 6.57
CA SER A 229 18.94 6.39 7.76
C SER A 229 19.21 5.62 9.03
N GLU A 230 19.83 6.28 10.01
CA GLU A 230 19.94 5.79 11.39
C GLU A 230 18.71 6.24 12.18
N THR A 231 17.59 5.55 12.00
CA THR A 231 16.41 5.72 12.84
C THR A 231 16.29 4.55 13.81
N HIS A 232 16.22 4.85 15.11
CA HIS A 232 16.11 3.85 16.16
C HIS A 232 14.76 3.96 16.86
N ILE A 233 14.06 2.83 16.94
CA ILE A 233 12.85 2.70 17.75
C ILE A 233 13.21 2.79 19.23
N LYS A 234 12.67 3.81 19.91
CA LYS A 234 12.91 4.03 21.35
C LYS A 234 12.01 3.18 22.22
N GLU A 235 10.74 3.05 21.83
CA GLU A 235 9.74 2.30 22.57
C GLU A 235 9.07 1.28 21.65
N GLN A 236 9.16 0.01 22.02
CA GLN A 236 8.51 -1.07 21.29
C GLN A 236 7.20 -1.47 21.96
N ARG A 237 6.17 -1.66 21.15
CA ARG A 237 4.92 -2.32 21.54
C ARG A 237 5.01 -3.82 21.33
N SER A 238 4.19 -4.56 22.06
CA SER A 238 4.08 -6.02 21.91
C SER A 238 2.96 -6.42 20.96
N CYS A 239 3.15 -7.58 20.32
CA CYS A 239 2.08 -8.33 19.69
C CYS A 239 1.58 -9.39 20.68
N TRP A 240 0.42 -9.98 20.39
CA TRP A 240 -0.18 -11.01 21.23
C TRP A 240 -0.59 -12.21 20.38
N ILE A 241 -0.23 -13.41 20.85
CA ILE A 241 -0.48 -14.67 20.15
C ILE A 241 -1.66 -15.37 20.82
N THR A 242 -2.58 -15.87 20.00
CA THR A 242 -3.68 -16.75 20.41
C THR A 242 -3.97 -17.75 19.29
N HIS A 243 -4.81 -18.75 19.58
CA HIS A 243 -5.10 -19.84 18.67
C HIS A 243 -6.61 -20.05 18.52
N THR A 244 -7.01 -20.53 17.34
CA THR A 244 -8.38 -21.02 17.14
C THR A 244 -8.53 -22.39 17.77
N ASN A 245 -9.78 -22.82 17.97
CA ASN A 245 -10.12 -24.15 18.50
C ASN A 245 -11.31 -24.74 17.72
N LEU A 246 -11.66 -26.00 18.04
CA LEU A 246 -12.72 -26.72 17.33
C LEU A 246 -14.07 -26.00 17.37
N LYS A 247 -14.40 -25.29 18.46
CA LYS A 247 -15.65 -24.52 18.56
C LYS A 247 -15.67 -23.38 17.54
N VAL A 248 -14.55 -22.69 17.35
CA VAL A 248 -14.40 -21.64 16.31
C VAL A 248 -14.56 -22.26 14.92
N HIS A 249 -13.95 -23.42 14.68
CA HIS A 249 -14.03 -24.09 13.37
C HIS A 249 -15.47 -24.51 13.04
N GLU A 250 -16.20 -25.07 14.01
CA GLU A 250 -17.62 -25.42 13.87
C GLU A 250 -18.50 -24.20 13.60
N ALA A 251 -18.21 -23.07 14.25
CA ALA A 251 -18.93 -21.82 13.98
C ALA A 251 -18.69 -21.32 12.54
N LEU A 252 -17.43 -21.35 12.07
CA LEU A 252 -17.08 -20.91 10.72
C LEU A 252 -17.69 -21.80 9.62
N ARG A 253 -17.78 -23.12 9.84
CA ARG A 253 -18.39 -24.06 8.88
C ARG A 253 -19.83 -23.71 8.50
N LYS A 254 -20.57 -23.05 9.39
CA LYS A 254 -21.97 -22.64 9.15
C LYS A 254 -22.15 -21.56 8.08
N GLY A 255 -21.06 -20.93 7.61
CA GLY A 255 -21.10 -19.86 6.63
C GLY A 255 -20.27 -20.11 5.38
N PHE A 256 -19.77 -21.33 5.15
CA PHE A 256 -18.92 -21.66 4.00
C PHE A 256 -19.65 -21.50 2.67
N ASP A 257 -20.92 -21.88 2.63
CA ASP A 257 -21.87 -21.69 1.54
C ASP A 257 -22.12 -20.22 1.19
N LYS A 258 -21.83 -19.30 2.11
CA LYS A 258 -22.03 -17.85 1.97
C LYS A 258 -20.73 -17.08 1.72
N SER A 259 -19.58 -17.74 1.80
CA SER A 259 -18.28 -17.14 1.52
C SER A 259 -18.04 -17.15 0.01
N PRO A 260 -17.82 -16.00 -0.63
CA PRO A 260 -17.43 -15.97 -2.04
C PRO A 260 -15.92 -16.25 -2.22
N MET A 261 -15.23 -16.75 -1.17
CA MET A 261 -13.85 -17.25 -1.19
C MET A 261 -13.85 -18.74 -0.91
#